data_AF-A0A7D7WE70-F1
#
_entry.id   AF-A0A7D7WE70-F1
#
_cell.length_a   1.000
_cell.length_b   1.000
_cell.length_c   1.000
_cell.angle_alpha   90.00
_cell.angle_beta   90.00
_cell.angle_gamma   90.00
#
_symmetry.space_group_name_H-M   'P 1'
#
loop_
_entity.id
_entity.type
_entity.pdbx_description
1 polymer ?
#
loop_
_entity_poly.entity_id
_entity_poly.type
_entity_poly.pdbx_seq_one_letter_code
_entity_poly.pdbx_strand_id
1 'polypeptide(L)'
;MVYQERVAWAGLIGTVVSVSLYLFLLWGFRATPVEQTDWLWPMLWAIGVGIGLSIVISIVWGIIAGRKDLAAATATDIRDRDITRMGGRVEHSFLVIAGVAVISLCAFRSDPFWIAQTMYAGFAVSAFIGGIARVIAYRRGLV
;
A
#
# COMPACT_ATOMS: atom_id res chain seq x y z
N MET A 1 -19.18 -9.55 -4.09
CA MET A 1 -18.28 -8.47 -3.63
C MET A 1 -18.67 -7.18 -4.34
N VAL A 2 -19.00 -6.17 -3.55
CA VAL A 2 -19.26 -4.78 -3.98
C VAL A 2 -18.01 -4.24 -4.68
N TYR A 3 -18.16 -3.33 -5.63
CA TYR A 3 -17.04 -2.75 -6.38
C TYR A 3 -15.91 -2.24 -5.47
N GLN A 4 -16.27 -1.49 -4.42
CA GLN A 4 -15.31 -0.94 -3.47
C GLN A 4 -14.59 -2.00 -2.62
N GLU A 5 -15.26 -3.11 -2.29
CA GLU A 5 -14.62 -4.26 -1.62
C GLU A 5 -13.53 -4.86 -2.51
N ARG A 6 -13.77 -4.99 -3.82
CA ARG A 6 -12.78 -5.51 -4.79
C ARG A 6 -11.59 -4.58 -4.93
N VAL A 7 -11.82 -3.28 -4.94
CA VAL A 7 -10.74 -2.27 -4.97
C VAL A 7 -9.90 -2.33 -3.69
N ALA A 8 -10.52 -2.53 -2.52
CA ALA A 8 -9.79 -2.72 -1.27
C ALA A 8 -8.90 -3.98 -1.29
N TRP A 9 -9.41 -5.10 -1.82
CA TRP A 9 -8.62 -6.31 -2.03
C TRP A 9 -7.49 -6.11 -3.04
N ALA A 10 -7.74 -5.38 -4.13
CA ALA A 10 -6.72 -5.06 -5.13
C ALA A 10 -5.55 -4.27 -4.53
N GLY A 11 -5.84 -3.27 -3.70
CA GLY A 11 -4.82 -2.51 -2.98
C GLY A 11 -3.98 -3.40 -2.06
N LEU A 12 -4.64 -4.25 -1.26
CA LEU A 12 -3.96 -5.19 -0.35
C LEU A 12 -3.04 -6.15 -1.11
N ILE A 13 -3.52 -6.75 -2.20
CA ILE A 13 -2.71 -7.62 -3.07
C ILE A 13 -1.54 -6.83 -3.66
N GLY A 14 -1.78 -5.60 -4.13
CA GLY A 14 -0.74 -4.72 -4.65
C GLY A 14 0.36 -4.44 -3.63
N THR A 15 0.00 -4.20 -2.36
CA THR A 15 0.96 -4.04 -1.27
C THR A 15 1.79 -5.29 -1.05
N VAL A 16 1.17 -6.46 -0.98
CA VAL A 16 1.88 -7.74 -0.79
C VAL A 16 2.85 -7.98 -1.96
N VAL A 17 2.40 -7.78 -3.20
CA VAL A 17 3.23 -7.95 -4.40
C VAL A 17 4.41 -6.97 -4.40
N SER A 18 4.19 -5.70 -4.04
CA SER A 18 5.26 -4.69 -3.96
C SER A 18 6.34 -5.09 -2.95
N VAL A 19 5.93 -5.52 -1.75
CA VAL A 19 6.85 -5.96 -0.70
C VAL A 19 7.61 -7.22 -1.13
N SER A 20 6.91 -8.21 -1.68
CA SER A 20 7.54 -9.44 -2.17
C SER A 20 8.54 -9.17 -3.30
N LEU A 21 8.20 -8.30 -4.24
CA LEU A 21 9.09 -7.89 -5.32
C LEU A 21 10.34 -7.19 -4.77
N TYR A 22 10.17 -6.31 -3.80
CA TYR A 22 11.30 -5.62 -3.18
C TYR A 22 12.26 -6.58 -2.47
N LEU A 23 11.74 -7.49 -1.65
CA LEU A 23 12.55 -8.51 -0.98
C LEU A 23 13.25 -9.44 -1.98
N PHE A 24 12.59 -9.77 -3.09
CA PHE A 24 13.17 -10.55 -4.17
C PHE A 24 14.32 -9.82 -4.87
N LEU A 25 14.15 -8.54 -5.20
CA LEU A 25 15.21 -7.74 -5.82
C LEU A 25 16.41 -7.58 -4.86
N LEU A 26 16.17 -7.36 -3.57
CA LEU A 26 17.23 -7.32 -2.56
C LEU A 26 17.95 -8.66 -2.41
N TRP A 27 17.25 -9.78 -2.60
CA TRP A 27 17.88 -11.11 -2.60
C TRP A 27 18.98 -11.22 -3.67
N GLY A 28 18.88 -10.49 -4.79
CA GLY A 28 19.91 -10.46 -5.81
C GLY A 28 21.25 -9.84 -5.35
N PHE A 29 21.21 -9.00 -4.31
CA PHE A 29 22.37 -8.24 -3.82
C PHE A 29 23.00 -8.81 -2.54
N ARG A 30 22.74 -10.08 -2.23
CA ARG A 30 23.24 -10.75 -1.01
C ARG A 30 24.76 -10.76 -0.83
N ALA A 31 25.50 -10.68 -1.94
CA ALA A 31 26.95 -10.74 -1.93
C ALA A 31 27.61 -9.38 -1.65
N THR A 32 26.86 -8.28 -1.71
CA THR A 32 27.36 -6.92 -1.44
C THR A 32 26.92 -6.45 -0.05
N PRO A 33 27.76 -5.68 0.66
CA PRO A 33 27.31 -4.97 1.85
C PRO A 33 26.05 -4.17 1.53
N VAL A 34 25.02 -4.28 2.38
CA VAL A 34 23.71 -3.67 2.17
C VAL A 34 23.78 -2.15 1.96
N GLU A 35 24.76 -1.49 2.57
CA GLU A 35 24.99 -0.04 2.49
C GLU A 35 25.66 0.41 1.17
N GLN A 36 26.37 -0.49 0.49
CA GLN A 36 27.01 -0.22 -0.80
C GLN A 36 26.17 -0.71 -2.00
N THR A 37 25.03 -1.33 -1.70
CA THR A 37 24.12 -1.84 -2.71
C THR A 37 23.35 -0.67 -3.32
N ASP A 38 23.13 -0.69 -4.64
CA ASP A 38 22.32 0.32 -5.33
C ASP A 38 20.82 0.09 -5.05
N TRP A 39 20.41 0.31 -3.80
CA TRP A 39 19.10 -0.02 -3.23
C TRP A 39 17.98 0.88 -3.75
N LEU A 40 18.32 2.07 -4.23
CA LEU A 40 17.36 3.08 -4.66
C LEU A 40 16.53 2.60 -5.85
N TRP A 41 17.20 2.06 -6.89
CA TRP A 41 16.52 1.61 -8.10
C TRP A 41 15.53 0.45 -7.86
N PRO A 42 15.92 -0.62 -7.15
CA PRO A 42 15.00 -1.68 -6.73
C PRO A 42 13.80 -1.17 -5.94
N MET A 43 14.02 -0.22 -5.02
CA MET A 43 12.93 0.37 -4.22
C MET A 43 11.95 1.14 -5.10
N LEU A 44 12.45 1.95 -6.03
CA LEU A 44 11.62 2.70 -6.97
C LEU A 44 10.82 1.77 -7.90
N TRP A 45 11.42 0.69 -8.39
CA TRP A 45 10.70 -0.33 -9.16
C TRP A 45 9.62 -1.01 -8.34
N ALA A 46 9.90 -1.37 -7.08
CA ALA A 46 8.91 -2.01 -6.21
C ALA A 46 7.71 -1.08 -5.93
N ILE A 47 7.97 0.20 -5.66
CA ILE A 47 6.93 1.22 -5.46
C ILE A 47 6.15 1.42 -6.77
N GLY A 48 6.83 1.65 -7.88
CA GLY A 48 6.23 1.91 -9.19
C GLY A 48 5.38 0.75 -9.69
N VAL A 49 5.87 -0.48 -9.57
CA VAL A 49 5.10 -1.69 -9.91
C VAL A 49 3.91 -1.87 -8.97
N GLY A 50 4.07 -1.63 -7.68
CA GLY A 50 2.95 -1.70 -6.72
C GLY A 50 1.82 -0.72 -7.07
N ILE A 51 2.18 0.54 -7.33
CA ILE A 51 1.23 1.58 -7.73
C ILE A 51 0.60 1.24 -9.09
N GLY A 52 1.43 0.91 -10.09
CA GLY A 52 0.97 0.58 -11.43
C GLY A 52 0.03 -0.62 -11.44
N LEU A 53 0.35 -1.68 -10.70
CA LEU A 53 -0.49 -2.87 -10.55
C LEU A 53 -1.83 -2.52 -9.89
N SER A 54 -1.82 -1.72 -8.83
CA SER A 54 -3.05 -1.26 -8.17
C SER A 54 -3.95 -0.46 -9.13
N ILE A 55 -3.36 0.43 -9.93
CA ILE A 55 -4.08 1.23 -10.93
C ILE A 55 -4.67 0.33 -12.01
N VAL A 56 -3.86 -0.56 -12.60
CA VAL A 56 -4.31 -1.49 -13.66
C VAL A 56 -5.44 -2.37 -13.15
N ILE A 57 -5.32 -2.94 -11.95
CA ILE A 57 -6.39 -3.76 -11.36
C ILE A 57 -7.66 -2.93 -11.16
N SER A 58 -7.54 -1.71 -10.63
CA SER A 58 -8.71 -0.82 -10.43
C SER A 58 -9.40 -0.48 -11.75
N ILE A 59 -8.64 -0.19 -12.81
CA ILE A 59 -9.18 0.13 -14.15
C ILE A 59 -9.88 -1.10 -14.75
N VAL A 60 -9.23 -2.27 -14.72
CA VAL A 60 -9.79 -3.52 -15.24
C VAL A 60 -11.11 -3.85 -14.53
N TRP A 61 -11.18 -3.68 -13.21
CA TRP A 61 -12.42 -3.86 -12.47
C TRP A 61 -13.48 -2.82 -12.83
N GLY A 62 -13.11 -1.55 -13.00
CA GLY A 62 -14.02 -0.50 -13.44
C GLY A 62 -14.66 -0.82 -14.79
N ILE A 63 -13.87 -1.33 -15.74
CA ILE A 63 -14.36 -1.75 -17.07
C ILE A 63 -15.30 -2.95 -16.96
N ILE A 64 -14.95 -3.97 -16.16
CA ILE A 64 -15.78 -5.18 -15.98
C ILE A 64 -17.11 -4.83 -15.28
N ALA A 65 -17.09 -3.96 -14.27
CA ALA A 65 -18.27 -3.55 -13.52
C ALA A 65 -19.17 -2.58 -14.32
N GLY A 66 -18.57 -1.63 -15.03
CA GLY A 66 -19.30 -0.66 -15.86
C GLY A 66 -20.05 -1.29 -17.04
N ARG A 67 -19.65 -2.49 -17.49
CA ARG A 67 -20.42 -3.27 -18.48
C ARG A 67 -21.69 -3.91 -17.93
N LYS A 68 -21.85 -4.03 -16.61
CA LYS A 68 -22.97 -4.77 -15.99
C LYS A 68 -24.06 -3.90 -15.39
N ASP A 69 -23.77 -2.67 -14.92
CA ASP A 69 -24.79 -1.78 -14.37
C ASP A 69 -24.33 -0.31 -14.41
N LEU A 70 -24.82 0.47 -15.38
CA LEU A 70 -24.50 1.90 -15.50
C LEU A 70 -25.12 2.74 -14.37
N ALA A 71 -26.23 2.29 -13.77
CA ALA A 71 -26.98 3.02 -12.75
C ALA A 71 -26.52 2.73 -11.31
N ALA A 72 -25.93 1.56 -11.04
CA ALA A 72 -25.44 1.19 -9.70
C ALA A 72 -23.98 1.64 -9.45
N ALA A 73 -23.23 1.97 -10.50
CA ALA A 73 -21.80 2.30 -10.41
C ALA A 73 -21.48 3.67 -9.77
N THR A 74 -22.46 4.57 -9.66
CA THR A 74 -22.26 5.95 -9.15
C THR A 74 -22.85 6.19 -7.76
N ALA A 75 -23.67 5.26 -7.26
CA ALA A 75 -24.19 5.35 -5.89
C ALA A 75 -23.08 4.96 -4.90
N THR A 76 -22.22 5.92 -4.58
CA THR A 76 -21.27 5.79 -3.47
C THR A 76 -22.10 5.86 -2.19
N ASP A 77 -22.41 4.71 -1.60
CA ASP A 77 -23.19 4.65 -0.37
C ASP A 77 -22.42 5.36 0.76
N ILE A 78 -23.14 5.96 1.71
CA ILE A 78 -22.57 6.59 2.90
C ILE A 78 -21.59 5.63 3.59
N ARG A 79 -21.92 4.34 3.59
CA ARG A 79 -21.07 3.26 4.11
C ARG A 79 -19.68 3.20 3.45
N ASP A 80 -19.59 3.31 2.14
CA ASP A 80 -18.30 3.21 1.42
C ASP A 80 -17.39 4.40 1.75
N ARG A 81 -17.98 5.58 1.91
CA ARG A 81 -17.27 6.80 2.31
C ARG A 81 -16.72 6.68 3.73
N ASP A 82 -17.50 6.13 4.65
CA ASP A 82 -17.08 5.97 6.04
C ASP A 82 -16.01 4.88 6.18
N ILE A 83 -16.11 3.77 5.42
CA ILE A 83 -15.05 2.75 5.35
C ILE A 83 -13.75 3.35 4.81
N THR A 84 -13.83 4.16 3.75
CA THR A 84 -12.66 4.81 3.15
C THR A 84 -12.00 5.78 4.14
N ARG A 85 -12.79 6.59 4.86
CA ARG A 85 -12.28 7.50 5.89
C ARG A 85 -11.65 6.75 7.06
N MET A 86 -12.26 5.66 7.51
CA MET A 86 -11.70 4.84 8.58
C MET A 86 -10.37 4.21 8.16
N GLY A 87 -10.31 3.60 6.98
CA GLY A 87 -9.08 3.04 6.41
C GLY A 87 -7.97 4.09 6.29
N GLY A 88 -8.30 5.27 5.77
CA GLY A 88 -7.35 6.38 5.65
C GLY A 88 -6.81 6.87 7.00
N ARG A 89 -7.63 6.89 8.07
CA ARG A 89 -7.14 7.23 9.42
C ARG A 89 -6.12 6.21 9.93
N VAL A 90 -6.40 4.91 9.74
CA VAL A 90 -5.50 3.83 10.14
C VAL A 90 -4.18 3.93 9.39
N GLU A 91 -4.24 4.10 8.07
CA GLU A 91 -3.05 4.30 7.21
C GLU A 91 -2.20 5.49 7.70
N HIS A 92 -2.86 6.61 7.95
CA HIS A 92 -2.16 7.83 8.36
C HIS A 92 -1.48 7.69 9.72
N SER A 93 -2.08 7.00 10.68
CA SER A 93 -1.43 6.75 11.99
C SER A 93 -0.10 6.00 11.85
N PHE A 94 -0.04 4.94 11.04
CA PHE A 94 1.19 4.21 10.80
C PHE A 94 2.22 5.03 10.00
N LEU A 95 1.75 5.86 9.07
CA LEU A 95 2.62 6.75 8.32
C LEU A 95 3.30 7.79 9.24
N VAL A 96 2.55 8.36 10.20
CA VAL A 96 3.11 9.29 11.18
C VAL A 96 4.15 8.60 12.07
N ILE A 97 3.88 7.38 12.54
CA ILE A 97 4.85 6.59 13.32
C ILE A 97 6.14 6.38 12.52
N ALA A 98 6.03 6.01 11.25
CA ALA A 98 7.18 5.85 10.36
C ALA A 98 7.94 7.17 10.17
N GLY A 99 7.22 8.29 10.00
CA GLY A 99 7.81 9.62 9.90
C GLY A 99 8.61 10.00 11.16
N VAL A 100 8.10 9.70 12.35
CA VAL A 100 8.82 9.91 13.62
C VAL A 100 10.08 9.02 13.70
N ALA A 101 9.99 7.76 13.27
CA ALA A 101 11.15 6.87 13.21
C ALA A 101 12.22 7.40 12.23
N VAL A 102 11.82 7.90 11.06
CA VAL A 102 12.70 8.54 10.08
C VAL A 102 13.37 9.79 10.65
N ILE A 103 12.62 10.69 11.30
CA ILE A 103 13.18 11.88 11.96
C ILE A 103 14.22 11.47 13.01
N SER A 104 13.93 10.42 13.77
CA SER A 104 14.87 9.89 14.77
C SER A 104 16.16 9.38 14.12
N LEU A 105 16.06 8.61 13.02
CA LEU A 105 17.23 8.13 12.28
C LEU A 105 18.07 9.27 11.69
N CYS A 106 17.41 10.32 11.18
CA CYS A 106 18.08 11.54 10.72
C CYS A 106 18.82 12.25 11.87
N ALA A 107 18.21 12.33 13.06
CA ALA A 107 18.85 12.92 14.24
C ALA A 107 20.12 12.17 14.65
N PHE A 108 20.15 10.84 14.47
CA PHE A 108 21.33 10.00 14.70
C PHE A 108 22.32 9.97 13.53
N ARG A 109 22.10 10.74 12.44
CA ARG A 109 22.92 10.71 11.21
C ARG A 109 23.12 9.28 10.68
N SER A 110 22.05 8.49 10.73
CA SER A 110 22.05 7.13 10.21
C SER A 110 22.28 7.12 8.71
N ASP A 111 22.82 6.02 8.19
CA ASP A 111 23.01 5.86 6.75
C ASP A 111 21.67 6.04 5.99
N PRO A 112 21.67 6.72 4.82
CA PRO A 112 20.49 6.90 3.99
C PRO A 112 19.75 5.59 3.68
N PHE A 113 20.46 4.47 3.61
CA PHE A 113 19.87 3.14 3.49
C PHE A 113 18.84 2.88 4.59
N TRP A 114 19.22 2.99 5.87
CA TRP A 114 18.33 2.70 6.99
C TRP A 114 17.12 3.65 7.03
N ILE A 115 17.35 4.91 6.66
CA ILE A 115 16.29 5.92 6.57
C ILE A 115 15.26 5.52 5.50
N ALA A 116 15.73 5.15 4.30
CA ALA A 116 14.87 4.74 3.20
C ALA A 116 14.13 3.44 3.50
N GLN A 117 14.81 2.42 4.05
CA GLN A 117 14.19 1.15 4.42
C GLN A 117 13.09 1.34 5.46
N THR A 118 13.34 2.20 6.45
CA THR A 118 12.35 2.51 7.49
C THR A 118 11.12 3.18 6.91
N MET A 119 11.31 4.13 6.00
CA MET A 119 10.17 4.79 5.34
C MET A 119 9.40 3.83 4.42
N TYR A 120 10.11 3.01 3.65
CA TYR A 120 9.50 1.99 2.79
C TYR A 120 8.69 0.98 3.60
N ALA A 121 9.25 0.49 4.71
CA ALA A 121 8.52 -0.38 5.64
C ALA A 121 7.29 0.32 6.24
N GLY A 122 7.41 1.61 6.58
CA GLY A 122 6.28 2.44 7.01
C GLY A 122 5.14 2.48 6.00
N PHE A 123 5.45 2.72 4.72
CA PHE A 123 4.47 2.70 3.64
C PHE A 123 3.82 1.31 3.49
N ALA A 124 4.63 0.25 3.50
CA ALA A 124 4.14 -1.12 3.36
C ALA A 124 3.19 -1.51 4.50
N VAL A 125 3.57 -1.24 5.75
CA VAL A 125 2.76 -1.53 6.93
C VAL A 125 1.47 -0.70 6.93
N SER A 126 1.58 0.60 6.64
CA SER A 126 0.44 1.51 6.54
C SER A 126 -0.58 1.00 5.52
N ALA A 127 -0.14 0.71 4.29
CA ALA A 127 -1.01 0.24 3.22
C ALA A 127 -1.60 -1.15 3.52
N PHE A 128 -0.83 -2.06 4.11
CA PHE A 128 -1.29 -3.40 4.44
C PHE A 128 -2.36 -3.38 5.54
N ILE A 129 -2.11 -2.67 6.65
CA ILE A 129 -3.07 -2.59 7.76
C ILE A 129 -4.30 -1.79 7.34
N GLY A 130 -4.13 -0.70 6.59
CA GLY A 130 -5.23 0.04 5.97
C GLY A 130 -6.12 -0.81 5.08
N GLY A 131 -5.50 -1.60 4.20
CA GLY A 131 -6.20 -2.56 3.34
C GLY A 131 -6.98 -3.60 4.15
N ILE A 132 -6.36 -4.20 5.17
CA ILE A 132 -7.03 -5.17 6.06
C ILE A 132 -8.22 -4.52 6.78
N ALA A 133 -8.04 -3.32 7.34
CA ALA A 133 -9.11 -2.61 8.03
C ALA A 133 -10.32 -2.36 7.13
N ARG A 134 -10.08 -1.96 5.86
CA ARG A 134 -11.13 -1.79 4.86
C ARG A 134 -11.84 -3.11 4.55
N VAL A 135 -11.09 -4.19 4.31
CA VAL A 135 -11.65 -5.53 4.03
C VAL A 135 -12.50 -6.05 5.20
N ILE A 136 -12.03 -5.88 6.44
CA ILE A 136 -12.79 -6.27 7.64
C ILE A 136 -14.08 -5.45 7.74
N ALA A 137 -14.03 -4.14 7.51
CA ALA A 137 -15.20 -3.26 7.57
C ALA A 137 -16.26 -3.60 6.51
N TYR A 138 -15.84 -4.03 5.31
CA TYR A 138 -16.77 -4.54 4.30
C TYR A 138 -17.47 -5.83 4.76
N ARG A 139 -16.76 -6.74 5.42
CA ARG A 139 -17.31 -8.04 5.86
C ARG A 139 -18.12 -7.99 7.16
N ARG A 140 -17.70 -7.18 8.13
CA ARG A 140 -18.29 -7.14 9.48
C ARG A 140 -19.12 -5.90 9.77
N GLY A 141 -19.11 -4.90 8.89
CA GLY A 141 -19.73 -3.60 9.15
C GLY A 141 -18.80 -2.65 9.92
N LEU A 142 -19.18 -1.37 9.96
CA LEU A 142 -18.59 -0.38 10.86
C LEU A 142 -19.35 -0.49 12.19
N VAL A 143 -18.64 -0.59 13.31
CA VAL A 143 -19.24 -0.55 14.66
C VAL A 143 -19.65 0.87 15.01
#